data_AF-A0A7R9XXS5-F1
#
_entry.id   AF-A0A7R9XXS5-F1
#
_cell.length_a   1.000
_cell.length_b   1.000
_cell.length_c   1.000
_cell.angle_alpha   90.00
_cell.angle_beta   90.00
_cell.angle_gamma   90.00
#
_symmetry.space_group_name_H-M   'P 1'
#
loop_
_entity.id
_entity.type
_entity.pdbx_description
1 polymer ?
#
loop_
_entity_poly.entity_id
_entity_poly.type
_entity_poly.pdbx_seq_one_letter_code
_entity_poly.pdbx_strand_id
1 'polypeptide(L)'
;MEEWAQRAEGSGGVGNLARKVVKPASAGRKLTIKPFKEKPKLPADFEAKAWDALSGAIDAIHAKRAVAASFEELYRRVEDACSHKLADSLYQKLRAAMKARAIAQLKALRSRSCPDPIAFLSRVDECWSDHCASTLTTRSIFLYLDRAYCAKTPGVKGVWDLGLMLFRASLVGGDEEG
;
A
#
# COMPACT_ATOMS: atom_id res chain seq x y z
N MET A 1 -80.80 -10.70 51.67
CA MET A 1 -80.36 -11.16 50.34
C MET A 1 -78.91 -11.57 50.51
N GLU A 2 -78.69 -12.66 51.25
CA GLU A 2 -78.50 -14.02 50.71
C GLU A 2 -77.06 -14.13 50.20
N GLU A 3 -76.16 -14.66 51.04
CA GLU A 3 -75.72 -16.07 50.97
C GLU A 3 -75.25 -16.43 49.56
N TRP A 4 -73.95 -16.66 49.39
CA TRP A 4 -73.40 -17.98 49.03
C TRP A 4 -71.90 -17.98 49.32
N ALA A 5 -71.57 -18.54 50.48
CA ALA A 5 -70.29 -19.15 50.72
C ALA A 5 -70.07 -20.31 49.73
N GLN A 6 -68.84 -20.48 49.24
CA GLN A 6 -68.26 -21.82 49.02
C GLN A 6 -66.76 -21.78 48.70
N ARG A 7 -65.97 -22.40 49.60
CA ARG A 7 -64.83 -23.35 49.38
C ARG A 7 -63.60 -22.82 48.61
N ALA A 8 -62.35 -23.14 48.95
CA ALA A 8 -61.75 -24.07 49.89
C ALA A 8 -60.28 -23.67 50.12
N GLU A 9 -59.69 -24.24 51.17
CA GLU A 9 -58.27 -24.25 51.48
C GLU A 9 -57.38 -24.71 50.31
N GLY A 10 -56.24 -24.05 50.15
CA GLY A 10 -55.17 -24.45 49.24
C GLY A 10 -53.83 -23.98 49.79
N SER A 11 -53.25 -24.81 50.65
CA SER A 11 -51.86 -24.72 51.11
C SER A 11 -50.91 -24.53 49.91
N GLY A 12 -50.18 -23.42 49.90
CA GLY A 12 -49.23 -23.07 48.84
C GLY A 12 -47.91 -22.59 49.43
N GLY A 13 -47.20 -23.50 50.09
CA GLY A 13 -45.83 -23.26 50.53
C GLY A 13 -44.86 -23.14 49.35
N VAL A 14 -44.08 -22.06 49.41
CA VAL A 14 -42.68 -21.86 48.98
C VAL A 14 -42.23 -22.26 47.56
N GLY A 15 -41.57 -21.30 46.91
CA GLY A 15 -40.62 -21.61 45.84
C GLY A 15 -40.15 -20.36 45.10
N ASN A 16 -39.08 -19.72 45.58
CA ASN A 16 -38.35 -18.70 44.85
C ASN A 16 -38.05 -19.16 43.42
N LEU A 17 -38.56 -18.41 42.42
CA LEU A 17 -38.17 -18.52 41.01
C LEU A 17 -36.74 -17.98 40.83
N ALA A 18 -35.75 -18.74 41.31
CA ALA A 18 -34.36 -18.50 40.95
C ALA A 18 -34.17 -18.89 39.47
N ARG A 19 -34.21 -17.90 38.58
CA ARG A 19 -33.74 -18.04 37.20
C ARG A 19 -32.31 -18.56 37.23
N LYS A 20 -32.11 -19.82 36.87
CA LYS A 20 -30.79 -20.39 36.62
C LYS A 20 -30.24 -19.71 35.38
N VAL A 21 -29.40 -18.69 35.56
CA VAL A 21 -28.58 -18.13 34.48
C VAL A 21 -27.65 -19.26 34.03
N VAL A 22 -28.01 -19.90 32.92
CA VAL A 22 -27.09 -20.78 32.20
C VAL A 22 -26.04 -19.86 31.59
N LYS A 23 -24.88 -19.76 32.25
CA LYS A 23 -23.68 -19.22 31.60
C LYS A 23 -23.38 -20.14 30.43
N PRO A 24 -23.38 -19.67 29.16
CA PRO A 24 -22.85 -20.49 28.09
C PRO A 24 -21.36 -20.68 28.39
N ALA A 25 -20.98 -21.92 28.70
CA ALA A 25 -19.59 -22.31 28.71
C ALA A 25 -19.10 -22.25 27.26
N SER A 26 -18.72 -21.07 26.78
CA SER A 26 -17.90 -20.92 25.58
C SER A 26 -16.47 -21.34 25.92
N ALA A 27 -16.30 -22.63 26.19
CA ALA A 27 -15.00 -23.26 26.09
C ALA A 27 -14.55 -23.05 24.65
N GLY A 28 -13.67 -22.07 24.44
CA GLY A 28 -13.16 -21.69 23.13
C GLY A 28 -12.51 -22.90 22.47
N ARG A 29 -13.25 -23.55 21.58
CA ARG A 29 -12.73 -24.69 20.81
C ARG A 29 -11.63 -24.15 19.91
N LYS A 30 -10.37 -24.43 20.27
CA LYS A 30 -9.19 -24.07 19.49
C LYS A 30 -9.28 -24.77 18.13
N LEU A 31 -9.59 -24.01 17.09
CA LEU A 31 -9.60 -24.50 15.72
C LEU A 31 -8.19 -24.98 15.37
N THR A 32 -8.05 -26.27 15.10
CA THR A 32 -6.77 -26.88 14.70
C THR A 32 -6.87 -27.23 13.24
N ILE A 33 -6.24 -26.41 12.40
CA ILE A 33 -6.16 -26.66 10.95
C ILE A 33 -5.07 -27.71 10.73
N LYS A 34 -5.41 -28.81 10.03
CA LYS A 34 -4.42 -29.81 9.63
C LYS A 34 -3.48 -29.17 8.60
N PRO A 35 -2.15 -29.19 8.82
CA PRO A 35 -1.21 -28.58 7.89
C PRO A 35 -1.26 -29.28 6.53
N PHE A 36 -1.10 -28.50 5.45
CA PHE A 36 -0.93 -29.05 4.10
C PHE A 36 0.32 -29.94 4.06
N LYS A 37 0.24 -31.06 3.31
CA LYS A 37 1.35 -32.02 3.17
C LYS A 37 2.61 -31.38 2.57
N GLU A 38 2.43 -30.39 1.70
CA GLU A 38 3.50 -29.57 1.17
C GLU A 38 3.18 -28.10 1.39
N LYS A 39 4.18 -27.31 1.80
CA LYS A 39 4.03 -25.86 1.89
C LYS A 39 4.00 -25.29 0.47
N PRO A 40 2.98 -24.49 0.10
CA PRO A 40 2.99 -23.76 -1.16
C PRO A 40 4.27 -22.93 -1.24
N LYS A 41 5.06 -23.13 -2.29
CA LYS A 41 6.26 -22.34 -2.54
C LYS A 41 5.89 -21.17 -3.43
N LEU A 42 6.48 -20.01 -3.15
CA LEU A 42 6.37 -18.87 -4.04
C LEU A 42 6.98 -19.26 -5.40
N PRO A 43 6.28 -19.02 -6.52
CA PRO A 43 6.85 -19.23 -7.84
C PRO A 43 8.16 -18.43 -8.00
N ALA A 44 9.17 -19.02 -8.64
CA ALA A 44 10.48 -18.38 -8.80
C ALA A 44 10.42 -17.09 -9.64
N ASP A 45 9.43 -16.97 -10.51
CA ASP A 45 9.17 -15.84 -11.40
C ASP A 45 8.26 -14.76 -10.79
N PHE A 46 7.79 -14.96 -9.55
CA PHE A 46 6.85 -14.05 -8.89
C PHE A 46 7.39 -12.61 -8.85
N GLU A 47 8.62 -12.42 -8.36
CA GLU A 47 9.20 -11.09 -8.21
C GLU A 47 9.39 -10.40 -9.56
N ALA A 48 9.86 -11.13 -10.57
CA ALA A 48 10.06 -10.62 -11.91
C ALA A 48 8.73 -10.15 -12.52
N LYS A 49 7.69 -10.98 -12.47
CA LYS A 49 6.36 -10.64 -13.00
C LYS A 49 5.69 -9.49 -12.26
N ALA A 50 5.85 -9.44 -10.93
CA ALA A 50 5.35 -8.32 -10.15
C ALA A 50 6.06 -7.02 -10.56
N TRP A 51 7.39 -7.07 -10.66
CA TRP A 51 8.18 -5.92 -11.07
C TRP A 51 7.87 -5.45 -12.48
N ASP A 52 7.73 -6.34 -13.46
CA ASP A 52 7.48 -5.97 -14.86
C ASP A 52 6.20 -5.12 -15.01
N ALA A 53 5.12 -5.50 -14.30
CA ALA A 53 3.89 -4.71 -14.33
C ALA A 53 4.05 -3.37 -13.61
N LEU A 54 4.76 -3.34 -12.48
CA LEU A 54 5.02 -2.11 -11.74
C LEU A 54 5.90 -1.14 -12.53
N SER A 55 6.99 -1.62 -13.13
CA SER A 55 7.85 -0.81 -13.99
C SER A 55 7.11 -0.32 -15.23
N GLY A 56 6.29 -1.18 -15.86
CA GLY A 56 5.46 -0.79 -16.99
C GLY A 56 4.44 0.30 -16.63
N ALA A 57 3.87 0.23 -15.43
CA ALA A 57 2.98 1.27 -14.92
C ALA A 57 3.72 2.59 -14.66
N ILE A 58 4.90 2.54 -14.03
CA ILE A 58 5.74 3.74 -13.81
C ILE A 58 6.11 4.37 -15.16
N ASP A 59 6.45 3.57 -16.18
CA ASP A 59 6.73 4.07 -17.53
C ASP A 59 5.52 4.71 -18.20
N ALA A 60 4.34 4.10 -18.08
CA ALA A 60 3.10 4.67 -18.59
C ALA A 60 2.78 6.02 -17.91
N ILE A 61 2.93 6.10 -16.59
CA ILE A 61 2.71 7.34 -15.81
C ILE A 61 3.63 8.46 -16.30
N HIS A 62 4.94 8.20 -16.41
CA HIS A 62 5.90 9.22 -16.84
C HIS A 62 5.72 9.62 -18.31
N ALA A 63 5.26 8.69 -19.16
CA ALA A 63 4.92 8.97 -20.55
C ALA A 63 3.53 9.59 -20.72
N LYS A 64 2.79 9.88 -19.63
CA LYS A 64 1.39 10.36 -19.65
C LYS A 64 0.46 9.48 -20.50
N ARG A 65 0.70 8.16 -20.46
CA ARG A 65 -0.10 7.14 -21.16
C ARG A 65 -1.00 6.40 -20.18
N ALA A 66 -2.03 5.74 -20.72
CA ALA A 66 -2.89 4.86 -19.94
C ALA A 66 -2.08 3.69 -19.35
N VAL A 67 -2.30 3.40 -18.08
CA VAL A 67 -1.73 2.25 -17.38
C VAL A 67 -2.58 1.02 -17.69
N ALA A 68 -1.96 -0.08 -18.12
CA ALA A 68 -2.67 -1.27 -18.57
C ALA A 68 -3.39 -2.02 -17.44
N ALA A 69 -2.80 -2.04 -16.24
CA ALA A 69 -3.37 -2.64 -15.04
C ALA A 69 -4.11 -1.60 -14.20
N SER A 70 -5.08 -2.04 -13.40
CA SER A 70 -5.75 -1.16 -12.44
C SER A 70 -4.82 -0.75 -11.29
N PHE A 71 -5.06 0.42 -10.68
CA PHE A 71 -4.26 0.85 -9.53
C PHE A 71 -4.38 -0.08 -8.32
N GLU A 72 -5.56 -0.68 -8.10
CA GLU A 72 -5.76 -1.66 -7.03
C GLU A 72 -4.90 -2.91 -7.27
N GLU A 73 -4.87 -3.42 -8.50
CA GLU A 73 -4.04 -4.58 -8.83
C GLU A 73 -2.55 -4.28 -8.62
N LEU A 74 -2.08 -3.09 -9.02
CA LEU A 74 -0.70 -2.67 -8.82
C LEU A 74 -0.37 -2.52 -7.34
N TYR A 75 -1.28 -1.94 -6.56
CA TYR A 75 -1.14 -1.82 -5.10
C TYR A 75 -1.05 -3.20 -4.43
N ARG A 76 -1.93 -4.15 -4.79
CA ARG A 76 -1.90 -5.52 -4.28
C ARG A 76 -0.59 -6.24 -4.62
N ARG A 77 -0.04 -6.04 -5.82
CA ARG A 77 1.28 -6.59 -6.18
C ARG A 77 2.40 -6.04 -5.29
N VAL A 78 2.36 -4.75 -4.93
CA VAL A 78 3.30 -4.16 -3.96
C VAL A 78 3.13 -4.78 -2.58
N GLU A 79 1.89 -4.92 -2.11
CA GLU A 79 1.56 -5.54 -0.81
C GLU A 79 2.06 -7.00 -0.74
N ASP A 80 1.80 -7.80 -1.77
CA ASP A 80 2.23 -9.20 -1.84
C ASP A 80 3.77 -9.30 -1.83
N ALA A 81 4.46 -8.47 -2.62
CA ALA A 81 5.92 -8.41 -2.62
C ALA A 81 6.49 -8.05 -1.24
N CYS A 82 5.89 -7.09 -0.55
CA CYS A 82 6.29 -6.72 0.81
C CYS A 82 6.04 -7.86 1.80
N SER A 83 4.89 -8.53 1.71
CA SER A 83 4.50 -9.65 2.57
C SER A 83 5.44 -10.86 2.41
N HIS A 84 5.98 -11.05 1.20
CA HIS A 84 6.99 -12.07 0.90
C HIS A 84 8.43 -11.64 1.20
N LYS A 85 8.64 -10.58 1.98
CA LYS A 85 9.96 -10.06 2.39
C LYS A 85 10.83 -9.54 1.24
N LEU A 86 10.22 -9.09 0.14
CA LEU A 86 10.91 -8.53 -1.03
C LEU A 86 10.90 -6.99 -1.03
N ALA A 87 10.56 -6.36 0.09
CA ALA A 87 10.39 -4.91 0.18
C ALA A 87 11.67 -4.12 -0.15
N ASP A 88 12.83 -4.57 0.33
CA ASP A 88 14.10 -3.89 0.03
C ASP A 88 14.45 -3.97 -1.46
N SER A 89 14.42 -5.17 -2.05
CA SER A 89 14.62 -5.35 -3.50
C SER A 89 13.66 -4.48 -4.31
N LEU A 90 12.37 -4.46 -3.94
CA LEU A 90 11.37 -3.64 -4.60
C LEU A 90 11.67 -2.14 -4.49
N TYR A 91 12.13 -1.68 -3.32
CA TYR A 91 12.54 -0.29 -3.10
C TYR A 91 13.74 0.10 -3.96
N GLN A 92 14.77 -0.76 -4.04
CA GLN A 92 15.95 -0.50 -4.89
C GLN A 92 15.58 -0.41 -6.36
N LYS A 93 14.71 -1.32 -6.83
CA LYS A 93 14.19 -1.30 -8.20
C LYS A 93 13.38 -0.03 -8.47
N LEU A 94 12.51 0.38 -7.55
CA LEU A 94 11.75 1.64 -7.64
C LEU A 94 12.69 2.87 -7.69
N ARG A 95 13.71 2.92 -6.83
CA ARG A 95 14.71 3.99 -6.83
C ARG A 95 15.44 4.10 -8.16
N ALA A 96 15.97 2.98 -8.66
CA ALA A 96 16.65 2.95 -9.95
C ALA A 96 15.72 3.40 -11.09
N ALA A 97 14.46 2.94 -11.04
CA ALA A 97 13.42 3.30 -11.98
C ALA A 97 13.15 4.83 -11.98
N MET A 98 12.88 5.42 -10.83
CA MET A 98 12.62 6.86 -10.71
C MET A 98 13.84 7.69 -11.09
N LYS A 99 15.06 7.24 -10.73
CA LYS A 99 16.33 7.90 -11.10
C LYS A 99 16.49 8.00 -12.62
N ALA A 100 16.33 6.88 -13.32
CA ALA A 100 16.47 6.85 -14.78
C ALA A 100 15.49 7.83 -15.46
N ARG A 101 14.27 7.95 -14.93
CA ARG A 101 13.22 8.80 -15.48
C ARG A 101 13.48 10.28 -15.20
N ALA A 102 13.92 10.63 -13.99
CA ALA A 102 14.34 12.00 -13.67
C ALA A 102 15.50 12.48 -14.57
N ILE A 103 16.51 11.61 -14.79
CA ILE A 103 17.62 11.90 -15.70
C ILE A 103 17.10 12.13 -17.13
N ALA A 104 16.21 11.27 -17.62
CA ALA A 104 15.63 11.38 -18.95
C ALA A 104 14.81 12.67 -19.14
N GLN A 105 13.96 13.01 -18.16
CA GLN A 105 13.17 14.24 -18.15
C GLN A 105 14.05 15.49 -18.24
N LEU A 106 15.11 15.56 -17.42
CA LEU A 106 16.01 16.71 -17.44
C LEU A 106 16.90 16.76 -18.68
N LYS A 107 17.31 15.60 -19.21
CA LYS A 107 18.01 15.56 -20.50
C LYS A 107 17.13 16.12 -21.62
N ALA A 108 15.84 15.79 -21.64
CA ALA A 108 14.88 16.33 -22.60
C ALA A 108 14.60 17.82 -22.40
N LEU A 109 14.59 18.30 -21.15
CA LEU A 109 14.48 19.73 -20.84
C LEU A 109 15.71 20.49 -21.36
N ARG A 110 16.91 19.97 -21.12
CA ARG A 110 18.19 20.57 -21.57
C ARG A 110 18.31 20.59 -23.09
N SER A 111 17.87 19.55 -23.80
CA SER A 111 17.91 19.52 -25.28
C SER A 111 16.94 20.50 -25.93
N ARG A 112 15.90 20.92 -25.19
CA ARG A 112 14.91 21.94 -25.61
C ARG A 112 15.27 23.34 -25.09
N SER A 113 16.54 23.61 -24.75
CA SER A 113 16.97 24.93 -24.29
C SER A 113 16.63 26.00 -25.33
N CYS A 114 16.09 27.13 -24.87
CA CYS A 114 15.78 28.29 -25.71
C CYS A 114 16.49 29.54 -25.17
N PRO A 115 16.89 30.48 -26.04
CA PRO A 115 17.56 31.71 -25.59
C PRO A 115 16.67 32.62 -24.73
N ASP A 116 15.35 32.56 -24.93
CA ASP A 116 14.39 33.35 -24.14
C ASP A 116 14.31 32.81 -22.70
N PRO A 117 14.71 33.61 -21.68
CA PRO A 117 14.69 33.15 -20.30
C PRO A 117 13.29 32.83 -19.79
N ILE A 118 12.25 33.55 -20.24
CA ILE A 118 10.88 33.36 -19.77
C ILE A 118 10.34 32.02 -20.28
N ALA A 119 10.45 31.75 -21.58
CA ALA A 119 10.06 30.48 -22.16
C ALA A 119 10.85 29.30 -21.59
N PHE A 120 12.13 29.50 -21.23
CA PHE A 120 12.91 28.46 -20.55
C PHE A 120 12.35 28.18 -19.14
N LEU A 121 12.07 29.21 -18.34
CA LEU A 121 11.49 29.05 -17.01
C LEU A 121 10.13 28.37 -17.05
N SER A 122 9.26 28.69 -18.01
CA SER A 122 7.98 27.99 -18.18
C SER A 122 8.15 26.49 -18.47
N ARG A 123 9.18 26.10 -19.22
CA ARG A 123 9.48 24.68 -19.48
C ARG A 123 10.04 23.97 -18.26
N VAL A 124 10.82 24.67 -17.44
CA VAL A 124 11.32 24.14 -16.16
C VAL A 124 10.13 23.89 -15.21
N ASP A 125 9.20 24.84 -15.12
CA ASP A 125 7.98 24.71 -14.30
C ASP A 125 7.11 23.54 -14.77
N GLU A 126 6.85 23.42 -16.08
CA GLU A 126 6.11 22.29 -16.65
C GLU A 126 6.80 20.95 -16.32
N CYS A 127 8.11 20.86 -16.53
CA CYS A 127 8.89 19.65 -16.23
C CYS A 127 8.82 19.27 -14.74
N TRP A 128 8.88 20.28 -13.85
CA TRP A 128 8.79 20.07 -12.40
C TRP A 128 7.38 19.64 -11.98
N SER A 129 6.35 20.28 -12.53
CA SER A 129 4.94 19.93 -12.28
C SER A 129 4.65 18.49 -12.72
N ASP A 130 5.13 18.11 -13.91
CA ASP A 130 5.03 16.73 -14.42
C ASP A 130 5.74 15.72 -13.53
N HIS A 131 6.94 16.07 -13.06
CA HIS A 131 7.69 15.24 -12.12
C HIS A 131 6.94 15.05 -10.79
N CYS A 132 6.38 16.12 -10.24
CA CYS A 132 5.56 16.07 -9.03
C CYS A 132 4.33 15.19 -9.21
N ALA A 133 3.58 15.39 -10.29
CA ALA A 133 2.37 14.64 -10.58
C ALA A 133 2.66 13.13 -10.74
N SER A 134 3.66 12.78 -11.55
CA SER A 134 4.07 11.39 -11.75
C SER A 134 4.59 10.74 -10.46
N THR A 135 5.31 11.49 -9.62
CA THR A 135 5.77 11.01 -8.31
C THR A 135 4.60 10.78 -7.34
N LEU A 136 3.59 11.65 -7.31
CA LEU A 136 2.38 11.45 -6.50
C LEU A 136 1.61 10.20 -6.93
N THR A 137 1.42 9.99 -8.23
CA THR A 137 0.76 8.77 -8.74
C THR A 137 1.57 7.51 -8.41
N THR A 138 2.89 7.56 -8.59
CA THR A 138 3.78 6.47 -8.20
C THR A 138 3.66 6.17 -6.70
N ARG A 139 3.64 7.20 -5.86
CA ARG A 139 3.45 7.04 -4.41
C ARG A 139 2.12 6.35 -4.07
N SER A 140 1.03 6.67 -4.77
CA SER A 140 -0.26 6.02 -4.53
C SER A 140 -0.21 4.51 -4.80
N ILE A 141 0.49 4.08 -5.86
CA ILE A 141 0.70 2.67 -6.16
C ILE A 141 1.58 2.01 -5.09
N PHE A 142 2.65 2.68 -4.69
CA PHE A 142 3.64 2.16 -3.74
C PHE A 142 3.34 2.52 -2.27
N LEU A 143 2.10 2.89 -1.96
CA LEU A 143 1.72 3.38 -0.63
C LEU A 143 1.99 2.34 0.47
N TYR A 144 1.77 1.05 0.18
CA TYR A 144 2.06 -0.01 1.14
C TYR A 144 3.55 -0.09 1.45
N LEU A 145 4.42 -0.03 0.43
CA LEU A 145 5.88 0.00 0.61
C LEU A 145 6.30 1.18 1.48
N ASP A 146 5.73 2.36 1.25
CA ASP A 146 5.99 3.58 2.03
C ASP A 146 5.69 3.36 3.54
N ARG A 147 4.57 2.71 3.86
CA ARG A 147 4.11 2.49 5.24
C ARG A 147 4.74 1.29 5.92
N ALA A 148 4.96 0.21 5.18
CA ALA A 148 5.42 -1.06 5.72
C ALA A 148 6.94 -1.16 5.78
N TYR A 149 7.66 -0.53 4.84
CA TYR A 149 9.11 -0.60 4.71
C TYR A 149 9.79 0.74 4.99
N CYS A 150 9.51 1.78 4.20
CA CYS A 150 10.22 3.06 4.29
C CYS A 150 10.07 3.68 5.69
N ALA A 151 8.84 3.77 6.20
CA ALA A 151 8.57 4.35 7.51
C ALA A 151 9.18 3.59 8.70
N LYS A 152 9.56 2.31 8.51
CA LYS A 152 10.12 1.45 9.56
C LYS A 152 11.63 1.25 9.45
N THR A 153 12.23 1.68 8.34
CA THR A 153 13.65 1.42 8.04
C THR A 153 14.42 2.74 8.14
N PRO A 154 15.28 2.91 9.16
CA PRO A 154 16.09 4.12 9.31
C PRO A 154 16.95 4.39 8.06
N GLY A 155 17.03 5.66 7.66
CA GLY A 155 17.81 6.08 6.49
C GLY A 155 17.11 5.91 5.14
N VAL A 156 16.04 5.13 5.06
CA VAL A 156 15.25 4.95 3.84
C VAL A 156 14.25 6.11 3.69
N LYS A 157 14.28 6.76 2.53
CA LYS A 157 13.35 7.86 2.21
C LYS A 157 12.03 7.31 1.68
N GLY A 158 10.92 7.92 2.09
CA GLY A 158 9.63 7.64 1.46
C GLY A 158 9.63 8.02 -0.03
N VAL A 159 8.70 7.47 -0.80
CA VAL A 159 8.64 7.62 -2.27
C VAL A 159 8.62 9.09 -2.69
N TRP A 160 7.93 9.94 -1.94
CA TRP A 160 7.89 11.39 -2.20
C TRP A 160 9.26 12.03 -2.04
N ASP A 161 9.89 11.86 -0.88
CA ASP A 161 11.19 12.46 -0.58
C ASP A 161 12.29 11.90 -1.48
N LEU A 162 12.17 10.62 -1.87
CA LEU A 162 13.01 10.00 -2.87
C LEU A 162 12.90 10.70 -4.23
N GLY A 163 11.68 10.97 -4.71
CA GLY A 163 11.46 11.70 -5.96
C GLY A 163 12.08 13.10 -5.96
N LEU A 164 11.83 13.87 -4.90
CA LEU A 164 12.42 15.21 -4.73
C LEU A 164 13.95 15.17 -4.76
N MET A 165 14.53 14.21 -4.04
CA MET A 165 15.98 14.04 -3.93
C MET A 165 16.59 13.66 -5.28
N LEU A 166 15.97 12.74 -6.02
CA LEU A 166 16.41 12.31 -7.35
C LEU A 166 16.33 13.43 -8.39
N PHE A 167 15.27 14.22 -8.39
CA PHE A 167 15.12 15.35 -9.30
C PHE A 167 16.21 16.41 -9.04
N ARG A 168 16.43 16.74 -7.77
CA ARG A 168 17.50 17.66 -7.35
C ARG A 168 18.89 17.15 -7.76
N ALA A 169 19.20 15.88 -7.50
CA ALA A 169 20.48 15.29 -7.88
C ALA A 169 20.70 15.36 -9.40
N SER A 170 19.65 15.05 -10.17
CA SER A 170 19.68 15.09 -11.63
C SER A 170 19.87 16.53 -12.18
N LEU A 171 19.33 17.55 -11.49
CA LEU A 171 19.49 18.96 -11.85
C LEU A 171 20.94 19.42 -11.68
N VAL A 172 21.54 19.12 -10.52
CA VAL A 172 22.89 19.54 -10.15
C VAL A 172 23.97 18.70 -10.86
N GLY A 173 23.61 17.50 -11.35
CA GLY A 173 24.57 16.58 -11.96
C GLY A 173 25.41 15.83 -10.93
N GLY A 174 24.96 15.75 -9.68
CA GLY A 174 25.66 15.02 -8.62
C GLY A 174 25.33 13.54 -8.67
N ASP A 175 26.37 12.70 -8.71
CA ASP A 175 26.23 11.28 -8.40
C ASP A 175 25.84 11.12 -6.92
N GLU A 176 24.83 10.30 -6.67
CA GLU A 176 24.39 9.98 -5.31
C GLU A 176 25.38 9.04 -4.64
N GLU A 177 26.32 9.59 -3.86
CA GLU A 177 26.89 8.92 -2.69
C GLU A 177 26.27 9.54 -1.44
N GLY A 178 25.45 8.76 -0.73
CA GLY A 178 24.72 9.16 0.48
C GLY A 178 23.61 8.18 0.85
#